data_AF-A0A819SRR2-F1
#
_entry.id   AF-A0A819SRR2-F1
#
_cell.length_a   1.000
_cell.length_b   1.000
_cell.length_c   1.000
_cell.angle_alpha   90.00
_cell.angle_beta   90.00
_cell.angle_gamma   90.00
#
_symmetry.space_group_name_H-M   'P 1'
#
loop_
_entity.id
_entity.type
_entity.pdbx_description
1 polymer ?
#
loop_
_entity_poly.entity_id
_entity_poly.type
_entity_poly.pdbx_seq_one_letter_code
_entity_poly.pdbx_strand_id
1 'polypeptide(L)' 'NCGHEIAVHEKIDKIAFTGSVEVGKRIQQVAGKSNLKRVTLELGKWNIETYDNYYDLT' A
#
# COMPACT_ATOMS: atom_id res chain seq x y z
N ASN A 1 -11.77 -3.42 -13.73
CA ASN A 1 -10.59 -3.64 -12.85
C ASN A 1 -11.04 -3.54 -11.40
N CYS A 2 -11.55 -4.62 -10.79
CA CYS A 2 -12.34 -4.54 -9.55
C CYS A 2 -11.74 -3.65 -8.44
N GLY A 3 -10.43 -3.76 -8.17
CA GLY A 3 -9.77 -2.94 -7.15
C GLY A 3 -9.77 -1.42 -7.45
N HIS A 4 -9.67 -1.03 -8.72
CA HIS A 4 -9.76 0.38 -9.11
C HIS A 4 -11.20 0.90 -8.92
N GLU A 5 -12.20 0.13 -9.33
CA GLU A 5 -13.60 0.50 -9.14
C GLU A 5 -13.96 0.68 -7.65
N ILE A 6 -13.45 -0.19 -6.77
CA ILE A 6 -13.57 -0.04 -5.31
C ILE A 6 -12.90 1.26 -4.82
N ALA A 7 -11.71 1.58 -5.35
CA ALA A 7 -10.96 2.77 -4.93
C ALA A 7 -11.65 4.09 -5.30
N VAL A 8 -12.33 4.16 -6.45
CA VAL A 8 -13.06 5.36 -6.92
C VAL A 8 -14.51 5.42 -6.45
N HIS A 9 -15.07 4.36 -5.87
CA HIS A 9 -16.50 4.32 -5.60
C HIS A 9 -16.92 5.32 -4.50
N GLU A 10 -17.74 6.30 -4.89
CA GLU A 10 -18.18 7.42 -4.03
C GLU A 10 -18.95 6.99 -2.77
N LYS A 11 -19.62 5.83 -2.80
CA LYS A 11 -20.40 5.31 -1.65
C LYS A 11 -19.62 4.37 -0.72
N ILE A 12 -18.32 4.19 -0.92
CA ILE A 12 -17.48 3.40 0.00
C ILE A 12 -16.87 4.33 1.04
N ASP A 13 -17.05 4.02 2.31
CA ASP A 13 -16.57 4.87 3.42
C ASP A 13 -15.14 4.55 3.88
N LYS A 14 -14.66 3.32 3.61
CA LYS A 14 -13.34 2.85 4.03
C LYS A 14 -12.75 1.80 3.10
N ILE A 15 -11.43 1.85 2.93
CA ILE A 15 -10.62 0.78 2.34
C ILE A 15 -9.59 0.29 3.36
N ALA A 16 -9.49 -1.03 3.51
CA ALA A 16 -8.39 -1.68 4.21
C ALA A 16 -7.63 -2.53 3.19
N PHE A 17 -6.31 -2.33 3.09
CA PHE A 17 -5.49 -2.99 2.08
C PHE A 17 -4.21 -3.57 2.68
N THR A 18 -3.89 -4.80 2.29
CA THR A 18 -2.60 -5.46 2.56
C THR A 18 -1.93 -5.78 1.24
N GLY A 19 -0.68 -5.36 1.06
CA GLY A 19 0.04 -5.64 -0.18
C GLY A 19 1.30 -4.82 -0.35
N SER A 20 1.67 -4.54 -1.60
CA SER A 20 2.89 -3.80 -1.90
C SER A 20 2.75 -2.31 -1.64
N VAL A 21 3.87 -1.67 -1.29
CA VAL A 21 3.96 -0.21 -1.13
C VAL A 21 3.47 0.53 -2.37
N GLU A 22 3.80 0.04 -3.56
CA GLU A 22 3.41 0.66 -4.82
C GLU A 22 1.89 0.73 -4.98
N VAL A 23 1.20 -0.40 -4.77
CA VAL A 23 -0.27 -0.44 -4.89
C VAL A 23 -0.94 0.35 -3.78
N GLY A 24 -0.43 0.28 -2.55
CA GLY A 24 -0.94 1.06 -1.42
C GLY A 24 -0.91 2.57 -1.68
N LYS A 25 0.18 3.08 -2.29
CA LYS A 25 0.29 4.49 -2.70
C LYS A 25 -0.76 4.88 -3.74
N ARG A 26 -1.01 4.01 -4.73
CA ARG A 26 -2.05 4.23 -5.75
C ARG A 26 -3.44 4.28 -5.12
N ILE A 27 -3.74 3.38 -4.18
CA ILE A 27 -5.02 3.37 -3.45
C ILE A 27 -5.22 4.68 -2.69
N GLN A 28 -4.21 5.16 -1.95
CA GLN A 28 -4.29 6.44 -1.24
C GLN A 28 -4.56 7.62 -2.18
N GLN A 29 -3.87 7.69 -3.32
CA GLN A 29 -4.05 8.77 -4.29
C GLN A 29 -5.46 8.78 -4.87
N VAL A 30 -6.00 7.62 -5.22
CA VAL A 30 -7.34 7.50 -5.81
C VAL A 30 -8.44 7.76 -4.77
N ALA A 31 -8.29 7.23 -3.56
CA ALA A 31 -9.20 7.52 -2.44
C ALA A 31 -9.22 9.03 -2.12
N GLY A 32 -8.05 9.68 -2.17
CA GLY A 32 -7.94 11.12 -1.94
C GLY A 32 -8.62 11.98 -3.01
N LYS A 33 -8.70 11.48 -4.25
CA LYS A 33 -9.34 12.17 -5.38
C LYS A 33 -10.83 11.88 -5.55
N SER A 34 -11.36 10.86 -4.88
CA SER A 34 -12.79 10.53 -4.90
C SER A 34 -13.51 11.24 -3.76
N ASN A 35 -13.78 10.56 -2.65
CA ASN A 35 -14.56 11.09 -1.54
C ASN A 35 -13.75 11.24 -0.23
N LEU A 36 -12.42 11.19 -0.30
CA LEU A 36 -11.54 11.21 0.88
C LEU A 36 -11.86 10.09 1.89
N LYS A 37 -12.30 8.92 1.41
CA LYS A 37 -12.55 7.75 2.25
C LYS A 37 -11.34 7.38 3.09
N ARG A 38 -11.59 6.83 4.28
CA ARG A 38 -10.54 6.38 5.19
C ARG A 38 -9.77 5.21 4.56
N VAL A 39 -8.45 5.24 4.66
CA VAL A 39 -7.58 4.18 4.13
C VAL A 39 -6.67 3.66 5.24
N THR A 40 -6.64 2.34 5.43
CA THR A 40 -5.66 1.63 6.26
C THR A 40 -4.80 0.76 5.37
N LEU A 41 -3.47 0.85 5.50
CA LEU A 41 -2.51 0.14 4.67
C LEU A 41 -1.56 -0.70 5.51
N GLU A 42 -1.50 -2.00 5.23
CA GLU A 42 -0.49 -2.93 5.75
C GLU A 42 0.47 -3.28 4.60
N LEU A 43 1.62 -2.61 4.56
CA LEU A 43 2.50 -2.65 3.39
C LEU A 43 3.76 -3.46 3.65
N GLY A 44 4.01 -4.45 2.79
CA GLY A 44 5.25 -5.21 2.82
C GLY A 44 6.40 -4.44 2.15
N LYS A 45 7.59 -4.53 2.76
CA LYS A 45 8.88 -4.27 2.09
C LYS A 45 9.68 -5.56 2.02
N TRP A 46 10.50 -5.70 1.00
CA TRP A 46 11.52 -6.75 0.97
C TRP A 46 12.65 -6.32 1.91
N ASN A 47 12.61 -6.83 3.15
CA ASN A 47 13.72 -6.68 4.08
C ASN A 47 14.76 -7.76 3.80
N ILE A 48 15.86 -7.38 3.17
CA ILE A 48 17.10 -8.17 3.20
C ILE A 48 17.90 -7.66 4.40
N GLU A 49 17.72 -8.28 5.56
CA GLU A 49 18.68 -8.21 6.66
C GLU A 49 19.41 -9.55 6.64
N THR A 50 20.59 -9.65 6.02
CA THR A 50 21.54 -10.77 6.22
C THR A 50 22.81 -10.71 5.36
N TYR A 51 22.90 -9.91 4.30
CA TYR A 51 24.08 -9.95 3.41
C TYR A 51 25.20 -8.95 3.76
N ASP A 52 24.88 -7.76 4.26
CA ASP A 52 25.90 -6.72 4.47
C ASP A 52 26.80 -6.98 5.71
N ASN A 53 26.33 -7.75 6.70
CA ASN A 53 27.10 -8.03 7.93
C ASN A 53 28.12 -9.19 7.79
N TYR A 54 28.17 -9.89 6.66
CA TYR A 54 29.07 -11.04 6.49
C TYR A 54 30.48 -10.65 6.03
N TYR A 55 30.65 -9.46 5.46
CA TYR A 55 31.94 -8.96 4.93
C TYR A 55 32.65 -7.96 5.86
N ASP A 56 32.03 -7.55 6.97
CA ASP A 56 32.63 -6.65 7.98
C ASP A 56 33.38 -7.40 9.11
N LEU A 57 33.47 -8.73 8.99
CA LEU A 57 34.13 -9.62 9.96
C LEU A 57 35.45 -10.23 9.43
N THR A 58 35.95 -9.78 8.28
CA THR A 58 37.22 -10.22 7.66
C THR A 58 38.08 -9.02 7.30
#